data_AF-A0AAV4CC57-F1
#
_entry.id   AF-A0AAV4CC57-F1
#
_cell.length_a   1.000
_cell.length_b   1.000
_cell.length_c   1.000
_cell.angle_alpha   90.00
_cell.angle_beta   90.00
_cell.angle_gamma   90.00
#
_symmetry.space_group_name_H-M   'P 1'
#
loop_
_entity.id
_entity.type
_entity.pdbx_description
1 polymer ?
#
loop_
_entity_poly.entity_id
_entity_poly.type
_entity_poly.pdbx_seq_one_letter_code
_entity_poly.pdbx_strand_id
1 'polypeptide(L)' 'MNTARVDELIKVDRRVKLKEISLKFDIPKTNVYEIVHDKLGYRKVSAKWVPKMLSEY' A
#
# COMPACT_ATOMS: atom_id res chain seq x y z
N MET A 1 -15.00 7.09 -7.04
CA MET A 1 -14.21 8.30 -6.79
C MET A 1 -13.20 7.96 -5.67
N ASN A 2 -11.91 8.05 -5.91
CA ASN A 2 -10.81 7.47 -5.09
C ASN A 2 -10.62 5.94 -5.17
N THR A 3 -11.66 5.09 -5.12
CA THR A 3 -11.49 3.62 -5.21
C THR A 3 -10.80 3.15 -6.51
N ALA A 4 -11.29 3.59 -7.67
CA ALA A 4 -10.70 3.25 -8.97
C ALA A 4 -9.24 3.75 -9.13
N ARG A 5 -8.94 4.94 -8.61
CA ARG A 5 -7.57 5.50 -8.65
C ARG A 5 -6.60 4.75 -7.74
N VAL A 6 -7.08 4.27 -6.59
CA VAL A 6 -6.30 3.42 -5.68
C VAL A 6 -6.07 2.04 -6.33
N ASP A 7 -7.08 1.48 -6.99
CA ASP A 7 -6.97 0.22 -7.74
C ASP A 7 -5.95 0.31 -8.89
N GLU A 8 -6.02 1.35 -9.72
CA GLU A 8 -5.03 1.62 -10.77
C GLU A 8 -3.61 1.75 -10.20
N LEU A 9 -3.44 2.49 -9.10
CA LEU A 9 -2.13 2.67 -8.46
C LEU A 9 -1.53 1.35 -7.97
N ILE A 10 -2.34 0.49 -7.33
CA ILE A 10 -1.92 -0.83 -6.86
C ILE A 10 -1.60 -1.77 -8.03
N LYS A 11 -2.33 -1.65 -9.15
CA LYS A 11 -2.06 -2.42 -10.38
C LYS A 11 -0.75 -2.02 -11.02
N VAL A 12 -0.40 -0.73 -11.02
CA VAL A 12 0.88 -0.21 -11.52
C VAL A 12 2.04 -0.61 -10.61
N ASP A 13 1.91 -0.45 -9.30
CA ASP A 13 2.90 -0.87 -8.32
C ASP A 13 2.27 -1.70 -7.19
N ARG A 14 2.42 -3.03 -7.29
CA ARG A 14 1.91 -3.97 -6.29
C ARG A 14 2.65 -3.91 -4.95
N ARG A 15 3.75 -3.16 -4.83
CA ARG A 15 4.54 -3.00 -3.60
C ARG A 15 4.29 -1.67 -2.89
N VAL A 16 3.40 -0.83 -3.42
CA VAL A 16 3.06 0.47 -2.86
C VAL A 16 2.57 0.34 -1.40
N LYS A 17 3.02 1.26 -0.54
CA LYS A 17 2.61 1.26 0.88
C LYS A 17 1.35 2.09 1.07
N LEU A 18 0.48 1.68 1.99
CA LEU A 18 -0.73 2.45 2.36
C LEU A 18 -0.43 3.91 2.74
N LYS A 19 0.74 4.19 3.34
CA LYS A 19 1.18 5.55 3.66
C LYS A 19 1.44 6.40 2.41
N GLU A 20 2.03 5.82 1.38
CA GLU A 20 2.31 6.50 0.11
C GLU A 20 1.01 6.83 -0.62
N ILE A 21 0.05 5.90 -0.60
CA ILE A 21 -1.30 6.13 -1.15
C ILE A 21 -2.01 7.26 -0.38
N SER A 22 -1.95 7.22 0.95
CA SER A 22 -2.53 8.25 1.84
C SER A 22 -1.98 9.64 1.55
N LEU A 23 -0.65 9.77 1.42
CA LEU A 23 0.00 11.03 1.06
C LEU A 23 -0.36 11.49 -0.36
N LYS A 24 -0.42 10.56 -1.33
CA LYS A 24 -0.67 10.89 -2.74
C LYS A 24 -2.09 11.42 -2.99
N PHE A 25 -3.06 10.92 -2.24
CA PHE A 25 -4.47 11.33 -2.41
C PHE A 25 -4.96 12.27 -1.31
N ASP A 26 -4.11 12.63 -0.34
CA ASP A 26 -4.45 13.41 0.86
C ASP A 26 -5.67 12.83 1.60
N ILE A 27 -5.67 11.50 1.74
CA ILE A 27 -6.74 10.74 2.41
C ILE A 27 -6.16 10.18 3.71
N PRO A 28 -6.92 10.20 4.82
CA PRO A 28 -6.50 9.52 6.04
C PRO A 28 -6.20 8.04 5.79
N LYS A 29 -5.12 7.55 6.39
CA LYS A 29 -4.63 6.17 6.24
C LYS A 29 -5.72 5.12 6.53
N THR A 30 -6.62 5.39 7.46
CA THR A 30 -7.75 4.51 7.80
C THR A 30 -8.67 4.29 6.61
N ASN A 31 -9.09 5.36 5.93
CA ASN A 31 -9.96 5.24 4.75
C ASN A 31 -9.25 4.52 3.59
N VAL A 32 -7.94 4.74 3.43
CA VAL A 32 -7.15 4.00 2.44
C VAL A 32 -7.14 2.50 2.78
N TYR A 33 -7.00 2.16 4.06
CA TYR A 33 -7.08 0.76 4.51
C TYR A 33 -8.44 0.13 4.18
N GLU A 34 -9.55 0.79 4.50
CA GLU A 34 -10.91 0.32 4.17
C GLU A 34 -11.11 0.17 2.66
N ILE A 35 -10.61 1.12 1.85
CA ILE A 35 -10.67 1.03 0.39
C ILE A 35 -9.91 -0.20 -0.11
N VAL A 36 -8.68 -0.39 0.35
CA VAL A 36 -7.82 -1.49 -0.14
C VAL A 36 -8.33 -2.85 0.36
N HIS A 37 -8.70 -2.95 1.63
CA HIS A 37 -9.10 -4.21 2.25
C HIS A 37 -10.55 -4.56 1.98
N ASP A 38 -11.50 -3.69 2.33
CA ASP A 38 -12.92 -4.02 2.34
C ASP A 38 -13.56 -3.79 0.97
N LYS A 39 -13.19 -2.70 0.27
CA LYS A 39 -13.81 -2.36 -1.03
C LYS A 39 -13.15 -3.05 -2.22
N LEU A 40 -11.81 -3.15 -2.23
CA LEU A 40 -11.05 -3.75 -3.33
C LEU A 40 -10.67 -5.22 -3.05
N GLY A 41 -10.80 -5.69 -1.81
CA GLY A 41 -10.50 -7.09 -1.45
C GLY A 41 -9.00 -7.44 -1.47
N TYR A 42 -8.11 -6.44 -1.53
CA TYR A 42 -6.68 -6.70 -1.54
C TYR A 42 -6.18 -7.12 -0.16
N ARG A 43 -5.26 -8.09 -0.16
CA ARG A 43 -4.58 -8.55 1.05
C ARG A 43 -3.08 -8.56 0.81
N LYS A 44 -2.31 -8.14 1.83
CA LYS A 44 -0.86 -8.31 1.82
C LYS A 44 -0.53 -9.79 1.95
N VAL A 45 -0.09 -10.40 0.85
CA VAL A 45 0.21 -11.85 0.78
C VAL A 45 1.62 -12.20 1.23
N SER A 46 2.59 -11.29 1.11
CA SER A 46 3.96 -11.56 1.57
C SER A 46 4.65 -10.32 2.11
N ALA A 47 5.45 -10.53 3.15
CA ALA A 47 6.60 -9.72 3.47
C ALA A 47 7.80 -10.68 3.44
N LYS A 48 8.73 -10.51 2.50
CA LYS A 48 9.98 -11.28 2.54
C LYS A 48 10.74 -10.85 3.79
N TRP A 49 11.14 -11.80 4.62
CA TRP A 49 12.16 -11.57 5.63
C TRP A 49 13.49 -11.33 4.91
N VAL A 50 13.91 -10.08 4.85
CA VAL A 50 15.22 -9.70 4.29
C VAL A 50 16.16 -9.52 5.48
N PRO A 51 17.29 -10.23 5.53
CA PRO A 51 18.32 -10.01 6.55
C PRO A 51 18.72 -8.53 6.58
N LYS A 52 18.74 -7.91 7.77
CA LYS A 52 19.28 -6.57 7.92
C LYS A 52 20.77 -6.64 7.62
N MET A 53 21.24 -5.88 6.62
CA MET A 53 22.68 -5.78 6.35
C MET A 53 23.31 -5.01 7.51
N LEU A 54 24.01 -5.73 8.38
CA LEU A 54 24.77 -5.19 9.52
C LEU A 54 26.18 -4.83 9.06
N SER A 55 26.34 -4.01 8.02
CA SER A 55 27.68 -3.52 7.68
C SER A 55 28.04 -2.39 8.63
N GLU A 56 29.05 -2.63 9.46
CA GLU A 56 29.89 -1.60 10.07
C GLU A 56 30.99 -1.26 9.06
N TYR A 57 30.81 -0.19 8.28
CA TYR A 57 31.90 0.50 7.60
C TYR A 57 31.60 2.00 7.60
#